data_AF-A0A1V2KZ69-F1
#
_entry.id   AF-A0A1V2KZ69-F1
#
_cell.length_a   1.000
_cell.length_b   1.000
_cell.length_c   1.000
_cell.angle_alpha   90.00
_cell.angle_beta   90.00
_cell.angle_gamma   90.00
#
_symmetry.space_group_name_H-M   'P 1'
#
loop_
_entity.id
_entity.type
_entity.pdbx_description
1 polymer ?
#
loop_
_entity_poly.entity_id
_entity_poly.type
_entity_poly.pdbx_seq_one_letter_code
_entity_poly.pdbx_strand_id
1 'polypeptide(L)'
;MIIASVLRIAYYFIIPYEPALLRQSCVMIFIQAVLLKVSLLYRPKNYDVNVLKTGHSLWEKLSLVWSDFLQKSEIDLNACLTLCGEVVTLIFIHFVRFFDPNFRRLGNFWQWNDEKYFWRFLFRFIVGITILTALLQNVTQFGELLGSIGLFVESLLPLPQILLLNALKTIEGFKLILLVSWLCGDFMKISYLVFGAKNISGMFIFFAVFQMGLDFYIAGQYIHFKFFYKPGPEELELQNLA
;
A
#
# COMPACT_ATOMS: atom_id res chain seq x y z
N MET A 1 3.87 5.90 0.04
CA MET A 1 4.13 7.18 0.75
C MET A 1 4.82 8.22 -0.14
N ILE A 2 6.11 8.10 -0.48
CA ILE A 2 6.83 9.09 -1.33
C ILE A 2 6.14 9.29 -2.68
N ILE A 3 5.77 8.18 -3.32
CA ILE A 3 5.03 8.16 -4.59
C ILE A 3 3.75 9.01 -4.49
N ALA A 4 2.93 8.82 -3.45
CA ALA A 4 1.70 9.57 -3.26
C ALA A 4 1.96 11.08 -3.07
N SER A 5 2.96 11.48 -2.26
CA SER A 5 3.33 12.89 -2.11
C SER A 5 3.78 13.53 -3.42
N VAL A 6 4.57 12.81 -4.22
CA VAL A 6 5.03 13.28 -5.52
C VAL A 6 3.86 13.49 -6.47
N LEU A 7 2.90 12.54 -6.50
CA LEU A 7 1.67 12.68 -7.28
C LEU A 7 0.82 13.87 -6.81
N ARG A 8 0.74 14.14 -5.50
CA ARG A 8 0.03 15.33 -4.96
C ARG A 8 0.69 16.65 -5.34
N ILE A 9 2.02 16.71 -5.40
CA ILE A 9 2.74 17.91 -5.88
C ILE A 9 2.47 18.09 -7.37
N ALA A 10 2.55 17.02 -8.15
CA ALA A 10 2.25 17.07 -9.59
C ALA A 10 0.78 17.46 -9.86
N TYR A 11 -0.17 17.02 -9.03
CA TYR A 11 -1.58 17.42 -9.08
C TYR A 11 -1.76 18.93 -8.85
N TYR A 12 -1.01 19.53 -7.92
CA TYR A 12 -1.09 20.96 -7.61
C TYR A 12 -0.85 21.87 -8.82
N PHE A 13 0.04 21.46 -9.74
CA PHE A 13 0.34 22.24 -10.95
C PHE A 13 -0.78 22.24 -11.98
N ILE A 14 -1.72 21.28 -11.89
CA ILE A 14 -2.89 21.19 -12.78
C ILE A 14 -4.10 21.83 -12.09
N ILE A 15 -4.38 21.41 -10.86
CA ILE A 15 -5.51 21.90 -10.05
C ILE A 15 -4.94 22.35 -8.70
N PRO A 16 -4.68 23.67 -8.53
CA PRO A 16 -4.10 24.17 -7.30
C PRO A 16 -5.07 24.03 -6.13
N TYR A 17 -4.57 23.50 -5.03
CA TYR A 17 -5.28 23.37 -3.76
C TYR A 17 -4.58 24.21 -2.68
N GLU A 18 -5.00 24.10 -1.42
CA GLU A 18 -4.47 24.94 -0.34
C GLU A 18 -2.94 24.80 -0.18
N PRO A 19 -2.16 25.91 -0.17
CA PRO A 19 -0.70 25.85 -0.07
C PRO A 19 -0.16 25.15 1.18
N ALA A 20 -0.96 25.05 2.25
CA ALA A 20 -0.59 24.30 3.45
C ALA A 20 -0.38 22.80 3.16
N LEU A 21 -1.26 22.19 2.36
CA LEU A 21 -1.18 20.79 1.95
C LEU A 21 0.01 20.54 0.99
N LEU A 22 0.37 21.55 0.20
CA LEU A 22 1.56 21.48 -0.67
C LEU A 22 2.83 21.45 0.17
N ARG A 23 2.95 22.36 1.14
CA ARG A 23 4.08 22.36 2.10
C ARG A 23 4.15 21.05 2.87
N GLN A 24 3.01 20.51 3.30
CA GLN A 24 2.92 19.20 3.94
C GLN A 24 3.46 18.08 3.04
N SER A 25 3.11 18.07 1.75
CA SER A 25 3.59 17.06 0.79
C SER A 25 5.11 17.17 0.57
N CYS A 26 5.68 18.38 0.50
CA CYS A 26 7.13 18.59 0.41
C CYS A 26 7.87 18.09 1.66
N VAL A 27 7.39 18.45 2.85
CA VAL A 27 7.95 17.98 4.14
C VAL A 27 7.86 16.45 4.24
N MET A 28 6.75 15.87 3.80
CA MET A 28 6.52 14.43 3.80
C MET A 28 7.54 13.70 2.91
N ILE A 29 7.85 14.20 1.71
CA ILE A 29 8.91 13.64 0.85
C ILE A 29 10.26 13.71 1.55
N PHE A 30 10.60 14.85 2.15
CA PHE A 30 11.88 15.02 2.84
C PHE A 30 12.04 14.01 3.99
N ILE A 31 11.07 13.94 4.90
CA ILE A 31 11.10 13.01 6.03
C ILE A 31 11.17 11.57 5.55
N GLN A 32 10.41 11.21 4.51
CA GLN A 32 10.41 9.84 3.99
C GLN A 32 11.71 9.48 3.25
N ALA A 33 12.38 10.44 2.62
CA ALA A 33 13.71 10.24 2.05
C ALA A 33 14.75 9.98 3.15
N VAL A 34 14.69 10.73 4.27
CA VAL A 34 15.54 10.48 5.45
C VAL A 34 15.25 9.09 6.02
N LEU A 35 13.99 8.74 6.25
CA LEU A 35 13.60 7.42 6.75
C LEU A 35 14.03 6.31 5.80
N LEU A 36 13.92 6.51 4.48
CA LEU A 36 14.42 5.55 3.51
C LEU A 36 15.94 5.34 3.66
N LYS A 37 16.73 6.42 3.79
CA LYS A 37 18.18 6.31 4.00
C LYS A 37 18.50 5.56 5.30
N VAL A 38 17.83 5.89 6.39
CA VAL A 38 18.00 5.23 7.70
C VAL A 38 17.64 3.75 7.61
N SER A 39 16.49 3.41 7.01
CA SER A 39 16.03 2.03 6.85
C SER A 39 16.96 1.19 5.97
N LEU A 40 17.62 1.80 4.97
CA LEU A 40 18.60 1.11 4.14
C LEU A 40 19.95 0.94 4.87
N LEU A 41 20.33 1.91 5.71
CA LEU A 41 21.57 1.84 6.50
C LEU A 41 21.50 0.79 7.61
N TYR A 42 20.35 0.67 8.29
CA TYR A 42 20.12 -0.27 9.39
C TYR A 42 19.40 -1.56 8.94
N ARG A 43 19.40 -1.87 7.64
CA ARG A 43 18.85 -3.12 7.14
C ARG A 43 19.66 -4.31 7.69
N PRO A 44 19.01 -5.40 8.17
CA PRO A 44 19.72 -6.60 8.60
C PRO A 44 20.63 -7.14 7.50
N LYS A 45 21.87 -7.50 7.84
CA LYS A 45 22.85 -8.05 6.88
C LYS A 45 22.41 -9.37 6.26
N ASN A 46 21.49 -10.08 6.91
CA ASN A 46 20.93 -11.36 6.47
C ASN A 46 19.75 -11.20 5.50
N TYR A 47 19.34 -9.96 5.18
CA TYR A 47 18.31 -9.73 4.18
C TYR A 47 18.89 -10.00 2.78
N ASP A 48 18.44 -11.10 2.16
CA ASP A 48 18.64 -11.35 0.74
C ASP A 48 17.30 -11.69 0.06
N VAL A 49 17.09 -11.09 -1.12
CA VAL A 49 15.88 -11.27 -1.94
C VAL A 49 15.70 -12.73 -2.35
N ASN A 50 16.80 -13.47 -2.48
CA ASN A 50 16.78 -14.87 -2.91
C ASN A 50 16.21 -15.81 -1.84
N VAL A 51 16.12 -15.37 -0.58
CA VAL A 51 15.56 -16.15 0.54
C VAL A 51 14.04 -15.95 0.68
N LEU A 52 13.47 -14.95 -0.01
CA LEU A 52 12.04 -14.66 0.06
C LEU A 52 11.20 -15.76 -0.58
N LYS A 53 10.01 -16.01 -0.01
CA LYS A 53 9.09 -17.02 -0.52
C LYS A 53 8.63 -16.63 -1.93
N THR A 54 8.92 -17.48 -2.91
CA THR A 54 8.32 -17.38 -4.25
C THR A 54 6.92 -17.98 -4.20
N GLY A 55 5.90 -17.14 -4.36
CA GLY A 55 4.55 -17.63 -4.61
C GLY A 55 4.44 -18.26 -6.00
N HIS A 56 3.45 -19.14 -6.20
CA HIS A 56 3.05 -19.59 -7.53
C HIS A 56 2.76 -18.41 -8.46
N SER A 57 3.21 -18.52 -9.71
CA SER A 57 3.04 -17.45 -10.69
C SER A 57 1.55 -17.17 -10.92
N LEU A 58 1.20 -15.88 -11.02
CA LEU A 58 -0.14 -15.43 -11.42
C LEU A 58 -0.62 -16.16 -12.68
N TRP A 59 0.28 -16.26 -13.66
CA TRP A 59 0.00 -16.81 -14.96
C TRP A 59 -0.31 -18.30 -14.90
N GLU A 60 0.38 -19.06 -14.04
CA GLU A 60 0.11 -20.49 -13.84
C GLU A 60 -1.30 -20.68 -13.29
N LYS A 61 -1.66 -19.96 -12.22
CA LYS A 61 -3.00 -20.06 -11.62
C LYS A 61 -4.10 -19.59 -12.55
N LEU A 62 -3.86 -18.50 -13.28
CA LEU A 62 -4.82 -17.99 -14.26
C LEU A 62 -5.02 -18.98 -15.40
N SER A 63 -3.94 -19.62 -15.87
CA SER A 63 -4.01 -20.64 -16.90
C SER A 63 -4.78 -21.88 -16.45
N LEU A 64 -4.64 -22.28 -15.18
CA LEU A 64 -5.41 -23.36 -14.57
C LEU A 64 -6.90 -23.04 -14.49
N VAL A 65 -7.25 -21.86 -13.96
CA VAL A 65 -8.65 -21.40 -13.89
C VAL A 65 -9.27 -21.30 -15.28
N TRP A 66 -8.49 -20.83 -16.26
CA TRP A 66 -8.93 -20.76 -17.66
C TRP A 66 -9.11 -22.14 -18.28
N SER A 67 -8.21 -23.10 -18.03
CA SER A 67 -8.34 -24.47 -18.54
C SER A 67 -9.53 -25.20 -17.92
N ASP A 68 -9.76 -25.02 -16.61
CA ASP A 68 -10.89 -25.62 -15.90
C ASP A 68 -12.22 -25.07 -16.44
N PHE A 69 -12.25 -23.80 -16.84
CA PHE A 69 -13.40 -23.21 -17.50
C PHE A 69 -13.62 -23.74 -18.91
N LEU A 70 -12.56 -23.90 -19.72
CA LEU A 70 -12.64 -24.46 -21.07
C LEU A 70 -13.12 -25.93 -21.07
N GLN A 71 -12.86 -26.67 -19.99
CA GLN A 71 -13.28 -28.06 -19.88
C GLN A 71 -14.76 -28.23 -19.49
N LYS A 72 -15.45 -27.16 -19.07
CA LYS A 72 -16.90 -27.22 -18.77
C LYS A 72 -17.70 -27.41 -20.06
N SER A 73 -18.54 -28.46 -20.07
CA SER A 73 -19.31 -28.87 -21.25
C SER A 73 -20.45 -27.92 -21.62
N GLU A 74 -20.99 -27.17 -20.66
CA GLU A 74 -22.00 -26.13 -20.90
C GLU A 74 -21.53 -24.80 -20.30
N ILE A 75 -21.44 -23.78 -21.16
CA ILE A 75 -21.09 -22.41 -20.75
C ILE A 75 -22.40 -21.70 -20.38
N ASP A 76 -22.76 -21.78 -19.11
CA ASP A 76 -23.88 -21.02 -18.53
C ASP A 76 -23.40 -19.68 -17.93
N LEU A 77 -24.31 -18.73 -17.73
CA LEU A 77 -24.03 -17.43 -17.11
C LEU A 77 -23.38 -17.60 -15.72
N ASN A 78 -23.82 -18.59 -14.95
CA ASN A 78 -23.26 -18.92 -13.65
C ASN A 78 -21.79 -19.38 -13.75
N ALA A 79 -21.43 -20.10 -14.82
CA ALA A 79 -20.05 -20.50 -15.06
C ALA A 79 -19.16 -19.28 -15.35
N CYS A 80 -19.66 -18.32 -16.13
CA CYS A 80 -18.96 -17.06 -16.42
C CYS A 80 -18.80 -16.19 -15.15
N LEU A 81 -19.86 -16.09 -14.34
CA LEU A 81 -19.80 -15.38 -13.04
C LEU A 81 -18.81 -16.02 -12.08
N THR A 82 -18.76 -17.36 -12.01
CA THR A 82 -17.79 -18.09 -11.17
C THR A 82 -16.36 -17.84 -11.65
N LEU A 83 -16.11 -17.92 -12.95
CA LEU A 83 -14.80 -17.60 -13.54
C LEU A 83 -14.38 -16.17 -13.20
N CYS A 84 -15.28 -15.20 -13.40
CA CYS A 84 -15.01 -13.80 -13.08
C CYS A 84 -14.67 -13.65 -11.59
N GLY A 85 -15.45 -14.28 -10.70
CA GLY A 85 -15.19 -14.29 -9.26
C GLY A 85 -13.83 -14.89 -8.88
N GLU A 86 -13.45 -16.01 -9.48
CA GLU A 86 -12.15 -16.65 -9.26
C GLU A 86 -10.99 -15.79 -9.75
N VAL A 87 -11.09 -15.24 -10.96
CA VAL A 87 -10.08 -14.34 -11.53
C VAL A 87 -9.93 -13.08 -10.68
N VAL A 88 -11.04 -12.45 -10.26
CA VAL A 88 -11.03 -11.29 -9.38
C VAL A 88 -10.38 -11.64 -8.03
N THR A 89 -10.72 -12.79 -7.45
CA THR A 89 -10.12 -13.26 -6.19
C THR A 89 -8.63 -13.52 -6.34
N LEU A 90 -8.19 -14.13 -7.44
CA LEU A 90 -6.76 -14.37 -7.72
C LEU A 90 -5.98 -13.07 -7.88
N ILE A 91 -6.52 -12.12 -8.64
CA ILE A 91 -5.94 -10.78 -8.81
C ILE A 91 -5.86 -10.09 -7.46
N PHE A 92 -6.94 -10.13 -6.66
CA PHE A 92 -6.99 -9.51 -5.34
C PHE A 92 -5.96 -10.13 -4.37
N ILE A 93 -5.86 -11.46 -4.31
CA ILE A 93 -4.87 -12.15 -3.47
C ILE A 93 -3.45 -11.73 -3.87
N HIS A 94 -3.15 -11.69 -5.17
CA HIS A 94 -1.83 -11.25 -5.61
C HIS A 94 -1.57 -9.77 -5.36
N PHE A 95 -2.59 -8.93 -5.49
CA PHE A 95 -2.51 -7.52 -5.15
C PHE A 95 -2.21 -7.33 -3.66
N VAL A 96 -2.87 -8.06 -2.77
CA VAL A 96 -2.58 -8.01 -1.32
C VAL A 96 -1.18 -8.56 -1.03
N ARG A 97 -0.79 -9.69 -1.64
CA ARG A 97 0.55 -10.28 -1.48
C ARG A 97 1.68 -9.39 -1.95
N PHE A 98 1.44 -8.46 -2.88
CA PHE A 98 2.43 -7.48 -3.28
C PHE A 98 2.91 -6.61 -2.09
N PHE A 99 2.05 -6.38 -1.10
CA PHE A 99 2.38 -5.62 0.11
C PHE A 99 3.04 -6.47 1.20
N ASP A 100 3.06 -7.79 1.06
CA ASP A 100 3.65 -8.69 2.05
C ASP A 100 5.19 -8.61 2.01
N PRO A 101 5.86 -8.36 3.15
CA PRO A 101 7.32 -8.32 3.21
C PRO A 101 8.02 -9.65 2.92
N ASN A 102 7.38 -10.78 3.21
CA ASN A 102 7.99 -12.12 3.15
C ASN A 102 7.96 -12.74 1.74
N PHE A 103 7.12 -12.19 0.86
CA PHE A 103 7.00 -12.67 -0.51
C PHE A 103 7.85 -11.82 -1.45
N ARG A 104 8.38 -12.50 -2.47
CA ARG A 104 9.09 -11.83 -3.56
C ARG A 104 8.08 -11.09 -4.44
N ARG A 105 8.22 -9.76 -4.54
CA ARG A 105 7.38 -8.92 -5.39
C ARG A 105 7.71 -9.11 -6.86
N LEU A 106 6.75 -8.77 -7.71
CA LEU A 106 6.91 -8.75 -9.17
C LEU A 106 8.16 -7.91 -9.54
N GLY A 107 9.11 -8.52 -10.25
CA GLY A 107 10.34 -7.85 -10.67
C GLY A 107 11.25 -7.35 -9.54
N ASN A 108 11.15 -7.92 -8.33
CA ASN A 108 11.87 -7.45 -7.13
C ASN A 108 11.61 -5.98 -6.81
N PHE A 109 10.43 -5.47 -7.18
CA PHE A 109 10.10 -4.06 -7.05
C PHE A 109 10.28 -3.58 -5.60
N TRP A 110 11.14 -2.58 -5.40
CA TRP A 110 11.36 -1.98 -4.08
C TRP A 110 11.83 -2.98 -3.00
N GLN A 111 12.46 -4.08 -3.43
CA GLN A 111 13.12 -5.09 -2.59
C GLN A 111 14.61 -5.22 -2.96
N TRP A 112 15.19 -4.24 -3.66
CA TRP A 112 16.57 -4.35 -4.15
C TRP A 112 17.61 -4.45 -3.04
N ASN A 113 18.72 -5.15 -3.29
CA ASN A 113 19.84 -5.26 -2.37
C ASN A 113 20.62 -3.93 -2.28
N ASP A 114 20.96 -3.33 -3.42
CA ASP A 114 21.69 -2.06 -3.43
C ASP A 114 20.78 -0.84 -3.23
N GLU A 115 21.17 0.06 -2.34
CA GLU A 115 20.46 1.32 -2.09
C GLU A 115 20.35 2.21 -3.35
N LYS A 116 21.31 2.11 -4.28
CA LYS A 116 21.36 2.93 -5.51
C LYS A 116 20.11 2.75 -6.37
N TYR A 117 19.51 1.56 -6.40
CA TYR A 117 18.31 1.30 -7.21
C TYR A 117 17.08 2.04 -6.67
N PHE A 118 16.96 2.20 -5.36
CA PHE A 118 15.86 2.97 -4.75
C PHE A 118 15.90 4.44 -5.18
N TRP A 119 17.06 5.08 -5.07
CA TRP A 119 17.23 6.48 -5.46
C TRP A 119 17.09 6.68 -6.97
N ARG A 120 17.63 5.77 -7.79
CA ARG A 120 17.45 5.81 -9.25
C ARG A 120 15.99 5.71 -9.66
N PHE A 121 15.22 4.82 -9.02
CA PHE A 121 13.78 4.73 -9.27
C PHE A 121 13.06 6.03 -8.88
N LEU A 122 13.30 6.57 -7.68
CA LEU A 122 12.65 7.80 -7.24
C LEU A 122 12.95 8.97 -8.16
N PHE A 123 14.22 9.13 -8.55
CA PHE A 123 14.62 10.18 -9.48
C PHE A 123 13.90 10.04 -10.83
N ARG A 124 13.90 8.84 -11.42
CA ARG A 124 13.19 8.58 -12.70
C ARG A 124 11.69 8.80 -12.59
N PHE A 125 11.08 8.41 -11.47
CA PHE A 125 9.66 8.61 -11.21
C PHE A 125 9.31 10.10 -11.10
N ILE A 126 10.08 10.87 -10.33
CA ILE A 126 9.88 12.32 -10.17
C ILE A 126 10.07 13.05 -11.50
N VAL A 127 11.15 12.75 -12.25
CA VAL A 127 11.39 13.36 -13.56
C VAL A 127 10.29 12.98 -14.54
N GLY A 128 9.93 11.69 -14.61
CA GLY A 128 8.90 11.19 -15.51
C GLY A 128 7.54 11.82 -15.25
N ILE A 129 7.11 11.89 -13.99
CA ILE A 129 5.84 12.52 -13.65
C ILE A 129 5.86 14.04 -13.88
N THR A 130 6.98 14.71 -13.62
CA THR A 130 7.12 16.15 -13.87
C THR A 130 7.00 16.47 -15.36
N ILE A 131 7.66 15.68 -16.22
CA ILE A 131 7.55 15.82 -17.68
C ILE A 131 6.12 15.56 -18.13
N LEU A 132 5.50 14.46 -17.65
CA LEU A 132 4.14 14.12 -18.01
C LEU A 132 3.14 15.21 -17.60
N THR A 133 3.29 15.75 -16.39
CA THR A 133 2.51 16.89 -15.90
C THR A 133 2.72 18.15 -16.74
N ALA A 134 3.95 18.47 -17.13
CA ALA A 134 4.22 19.62 -17.98
C ALA A 134 3.58 19.47 -19.38
N LEU A 135 3.58 18.27 -19.96
CA LEU A 135 2.97 17.99 -21.26
C LEU A 135 1.43 18.02 -21.20
N LEU A 136 0.84 17.55 -20.10
CA LEU A 136 -0.61 17.37 -19.96
C LEU A 136 -1.26 18.38 -19.00
N GLN A 137 -0.58 19.49 -18.69
CA GLN A 137 -1.07 20.49 -17.72
C GLN A 137 -2.46 21.06 -18.03
N ASN A 138 -2.82 21.13 -19.32
CA ASN A 138 -4.12 21.68 -19.76
C ASN A 138 -5.25 20.64 -19.75
N VAL A 139 -4.94 19.36 -19.50
CA VAL A 139 -5.91 18.26 -19.52
C VAL A 139 -6.41 18.02 -18.09
N THR A 140 -7.59 18.55 -17.75
CA THR A 140 -8.15 18.44 -16.39
C THR A 140 -8.38 16.99 -15.97
N GLN A 141 -8.77 16.11 -16.90
CA GLN A 141 -8.95 14.69 -16.64
C GLN A 141 -7.65 14.01 -16.19
N PHE A 142 -6.50 14.48 -16.69
CA PHE A 142 -5.20 13.97 -16.25
C PHE A 142 -4.94 14.36 -14.80
N GLY A 143 -5.29 15.59 -14.39
CA GLY A 143 -5.24 16.03 -12.99
C GLY A 143 -6.13 15.18 -12.09
N GLU A 144 -7.38 14.94 -12.47
CA GLU A 144 -8.31 14.10 -11.69
C GLU A 144 -7.80 12.66 -11.54
N LEU A 145 -7.26 12.07 -12.61
CA LEU A 145 -6.64 10.75 -12.57
C LEU A 145 -5.45 10.72 -11.62
N LEU A 146 -4.59 11.73 -11.69
CA LEU A 146 -3.39 11.84 -10.87
C LEU A 146 -3.72 11.96 -9.38
N GLY A 147 -4.72 12.80 -9.05
CA GLY A 147 -5.25 12.94 -7.70
C GLY A 147 -5.86 11.63 -7.19
N SER A 148 -6.65 10.95 -8.03
CA SER A 148 -7.28 9.67 -7.68
C SER A 148 -6.26 8.56 -7.43
N ILE A 149 -5.24 8.43 -8.27
CA ILE A 149 -4.14 7.48 -8.06
C ILE A 149 -3.36 7.84 -6.79
N GLY A 150 -3.09 9.14 -6.56
CA GLY A 150 -2.41 9.60 -5.35
C GLY A 150 -3.16 9.22 -4.07
N LEU A 151 -4.48 9.46 -4.03
CA LEU A 151 -5.34 9.07 -2.91
C LEU A 151 -5.43 7.56 -2.73
N PHE A 152 -5.53 6.81 -3.82
CA PHE A 152 -5.54 5.35 -3.76
C PHE A 152 -4.25 4.81 -3.15
N VAL A 153 -3.08 5.24 -3.64
CA VAL A 153 -1.77 4.83 -3.12
C VAL A 153 -1.58 5.22 -1.65
N GLU A 154 -2.11 6.37 -1.24
CA GLU A 154 -2.11 6.80 0.16
C GLU A 154 -3.03 5.93 1.03
N SER A 155 -4.22 5.59 0.56
CA SER A 155 -5.16 4.81 1.35
C SER A 155 -4.71 3.37 1.62
N LEU A 156 -3.73 2.86 0.86
CA LEU A 156 -3.16 1.51 1.01
C LEU A 156 -1.99 1.44 1.99
N LEU A 157 -1.58 2.56 2.60
CA LEU A 157 -0.48 2.61 3.56
C LEU A 157 -0.59 1.64 4.75
N PRO A 158 -1.79 1.35 5.27
CA PRO A 158 -1.92 0.40 6.39
C PRO A 158 -1.67 -1.07 5.98
N LEU A 159 -1.80 -1.42 4.69
CA LEU A 159 -1.74 -2.83 4.24
C LEU A 159 -0.43 -3.56 4.60
N PRO A 160 0.78 -3.00 4.35
CA PRO A 160 2.02 -3.66 4.77
C PRO A 160 2.08 -3.95 6.27
N GLN A 161 1.52 -3.05 7.10
CA GLN A 161 1.53 -3.20 8.55
C GLN A 161 0.59 -4.33 8.99
N ILE A 162 -0.58 -4.44 8.36
CA ILE A 162 -1.54 -5.53 8.59
C ILE A 162 -0.89 -6.89 8.32
N LEU A 163 -0.20 -7.01 7.18
CA LEU A 163 0.45 -8.24 6.76
C LEU A 163 1.64 -8.59 7.67
N LEU A 164 2.42 -7.58 8.06
CA LEU A 164 3.54 -7.76 8.97
C LEU A 164 3.08 -8.27 10.35
N LEU A 165 2.06 -7.65 10.95
CA LEU A 165 1.52 -8.10 12.24
C LEU A 165 0.97 -9.53 12.15
N ASN A 166 0.29 -9.87 11.06
CA ASN A 166 -0.21 -11.22 10.85
C ASN A 166 0.92 -12.26 10.68
N ALA A 167 2.02 -11.88 10.02
CA ALA A 167 3.17 -12.75 9.82
C ALA A 167 3.99 -12.95 11.10
N LEU A 168 4.19 -11.89 11.88
CA LEU A 168 4.96 -11.94 13.13
C LEU A 168 4.16 -12.54 14.28
N LYS A 169 2.83 -12.40 14.26
CA LYS A 169 1.91 -12.77 15.36
C LYS A 169 2.31 -12.20 16.72
N THR A 170 3.09 -11.12 16.72
CA THR A 170 3.51 -10.38 17.91
C THR A 170 3.36 -8.88 17.66
N ILE A 171 3.17 -8.13 18.74
CA ILE A 171 3.10 -6.66 18.74
C ILE A 171 4.41 -6.02 19.21
N GLU A 172 5.45 -6.82 19.48
CA GLU A 172 6.77 -6.32 19.85
C GLU A 172 7.32 -5.40 18.75
N GLY A 173 7.68 -4.17 19.13
CA GLY A 173 8.12 -3.12 18.21
C GLY A 173 7.00 -2.25 17.64
N PHE A 174 5.72 -2.63 17.73
CA PHE A 174 4.60 -1.79 17.31
C PHE A 174 4.08 -0.90 18.44
N LYS A 175 4.28 0.41 18.31
CA LYS A 175 3.95 1.39 19.35
C LYS A 175 2.47 1.75 19.32
N LEU A 176 1.75 1.54 20.44
CA LEU A 176 0.34 1.91 20.57
C LEU A 176 0.07 3.40 20.29
N ILE A 177 0.96 4.29 20.74
CA ILE A 177 0.82 5.74 20.51
C ILE A 177 0.79 6.09 19.02
N LEU A 178 1.51 5.33 18.19
CA LEU A 178 1.52 5.52 16.74
C LEU A 178 0.15 5.18 16.15
N LEU A 179 -0.44 4.05 16.54
CA LEU A 179 -1.78 3.63 16.11
C LEU A 179 -2.86 4.65 16.53
N VAL A 180 -2.82 5.12 17.78
CA VAL A 180 -3.76 6.14 18.26
C VAL A 180 -3.61 7.45 17.48
N SER A 181 -2.37 7.86 17.17
CA SER A 181 -2.12 9.05 16.35
C SER A 181 -2.66 8.91 14.93
N TRP A 182 -2.61 7.71 14.32
CA TRP A 182 -3.18 7.47 13.00
C TRP A 182 -4.70 7.61 13.01
N LEU A 183 -5.38 6.90 13.93
CA LEU A 183 -6.84 6.98 14.08
C LEU A 183 -7.32 8.40 14.39
N CYS A 184 -6.60 9.14 15.23
CA CYS A 184 -6.92 10.54 15.52
C CYS A 184 -6.78 11.42 14.27
N GLY A 185 -5.71 11.24 13.50
CA GLY A 185 -5.49 11.94 12.24
C GLY A 185 -6.58 11.65 11.21
N ASP A 186 -6.99 10.39 11.07
CA ASP A 186 -8.05 9.96 10.16
C ASP A 186 -9.42 10.55 10.57
N PHE A 187 -9.73 10.57 11.86
CA PHE A 187 -10.95 11.19 12.37
C PHE A 187 -10.97 12.70 12.07
N MET A 188 -9.87 13.42 12.31
CA MET A 188 -9.74 14.84 11.98
C MET A 188 -9.86 15.08 10.48
N LYS A 189 -9.22 14.24 9.65
CA LYS A 189 -9.27 14.34 8.18
C LYS A 189 -10.70 14.16 7.67
N ILE A 190 -11.40 13.13 8.11
CA ILE A 190 -12.80 12.89 7.72
C ILE A 190 -13.70 14.01 8.21
N SER A 191 -13.54 14.47 9.45
CA SER A 191 -14.30 15.60 10.00
C SER A 191 -14.12 16.87 9.15
N TYR A 192 -12.88 17.19 8.77
CA TYR A 192 -12.60 18.31 7.87
C TYR A 192 -13.25 18.13 6.50
N LEU A 193 -13.16 16.95 5.90
CA LEU A 193 -13.74 16.66 4.58
C LEU A 193 -15.27 16.71 4.56
N VAL A 194 -15.93 16.31 5.66
CA VAL A 194 -17.39 16.26 5.76
C VAL A 194 -17.98 17.62 6.17
N PHE A 195 -17.38 18.31 7.13
CA PHE A 195 -17.97 19.52 7.74
C PHE A 195 -17.27 20.82 7.33
N GLY A 196 -15.97 20.77 7.05
CA GLY A 196 -15.15 21.97 6.85
C GLY A 196 -15.05 22.42 5.39
N ALA A 197 -15.10 21.48 4.46
CA ALA A 197 -14.75 21.77 3.08
C ALA A 197 -15.96 21.88 2.14
N LYS A 198 -15.88 22.85 1.22
CA LYS A 198 -16.93 23.12 0.23
C LYS A 198 -16.54 22.50 -1.11
N ASN A 199 -17.49 21.85 -1.79
CA ASN A 199 -17.31 21.24 -3.12
C ASN A 199 -16.19 20.17 -3.21
N ILE A 200 -16.08 19.28 -2.23
CA ILE A 200 -15.16 18.13 -2.32
C ILE A 200 -15.78 16.99 -3.13
N SER A 201 -14.99 16.36 -4.00
CA SER A 201 -15.37 15.13 -4.69
C SER A 201 -15.55 13.97 -3.70
N GLY A 202 -16.64 13.22 -3.82
CA GLY A 202 -16.93 12.06 -2.96
C GLY A 202 -15.81 11.01 -2.92
N MET A 203 -14.91 10.99 -3.92
CA MET A 203 -13.74 10.10 -3.93
C MET A 203 -12.78 10.35 -2.76
N PHE A 204 -12.61 11.61 -2.31
CA PHE A 204 -11.74 11.92 -1.17
C PHE A 204 -12.28 11.34 0.13
N ILE A 205 -13.60 11.43 0.33
CA ILE A 205 -14.28 10.86 1.50
C ILE A 205 -14.20 9.34 1.45
N PHE A 206 -14.45 8.73 0.29
CA PHE A 206 -14.35 7.29 0.09
C PHE A 206 -12.97 6.76 0.49
N PHE A 207 -11.89 7.34 -0.04
CA PHE A 207 -10.53 6.88 0.29
C PHE A 207 -10.13 7.15 1.74
N ALA A 208 -10.61 8.25 2.35
CA ALA A 208 -10.38 8.52 3.77
C ALA A 208 -11.06 7.50 4.68
N VAL A 209 -12.32 7.15 4.40
CA VAL A 209 -13.05 6.10 5.13
C VAL A 209 -12.42 4.73 4.89
N PHE A 210 -12.01 4.43 3.67
CA PHE A 210 -11.32 3.17 3.35
C PHE A 210 -10.00 3.03 4.14
N GLN A 211 -9.17 4.08 4.16
CA GLN A 211 -7.93 4.10 4.94
C GLN A 211 -8.20 3.89 6.43
N MET A 212 -9.18 4.61 7.01
CA MET A 212 -9.57 4.45 8.40
C MET A 212 -10.08 3.04 8.71
N GLY A 213 -10.78 2.40 7.76
CA GLY A 213 -11.20 1.00 7.87
C GLY A 213 -10.03 0.03 8.01
N LEU A 214 -8.94 0.26 7.27
CA LEU A 214 -7.72 -0.55 7.40
C LEU A 214 -6.99 -0.27 8.73
N ASP A 215 -6.97 0.97 9.20
CA ASP A 215 -6.39 1.31 10.50
C ASP A 215 -7.18 0.69 11.67
N PHE A 216 -8.51 0.62 11.57
CA PHE A 216 -9.33 -0.14 12.52
C PHE A 216 -9.02 -1.64 12.49
N TYR A 217 -8.71 -2.20 11.31
CA TYR A 217 -8.28 -3.60 11.22
C TYR A 217 -6.96 -3.83 11.97
N ILE A 218 -5.99 -2.91 11.83
CA ILE A 218 -4.74 -2.94 12.62
C ILE A 218 -5.04 -2.86 14.12
N ALA A 219 -5.97 -1.98 14.53
CA ALA A 219 -6.36 -1.87 15.92
C ALA A 219 -6.97 -3.17 16.47
N GLY A 220 -7.82 -3.84 15.67
CA GLY A 220 -8.36 -5.16 15.98
C GLY A 220 -7.26 -6.22 16.14
N GLN A 221 -6.31 -6.28 15.19
CA GLN A 221 -5.16 -7.19 15.28
C GLN A 221 -4.31 -6.91 16.52
N TYR A 222 -4.07 -5.63 16.84
CA TYR A 222 -3.31 -5.25 18.02
C TYR A 222 -3.97 -5.75 19.31
N ILE A 223 -5.28 -5.56 19.46
CA ILE A 223 -6.05 -6.05 20.61
C ILE A 223 -6.01 -7.58 20.67
N HIS A 224 -6.21 -8.25 19.54
CA HIS A 224 -6.17 -9.71 19.44
C HIS A 224 -4.82 -10.27 19.92
N PHE A 225 -3.70 -9.78 19.35
CA PHE A 225 -2.37 -10.26 19.71
C PHE A 225 -1.94 -9.87 21.12
N LYS A 226 -2.47 -8.77 21.66
CA LYS A 226 -2.15 -8.32 23.02
C LYS A 226 -2.85 -9.14 24.11
N PHE A 227 -4.12 -9.49 23.91
CA PHE A 227 -4.96 -10.03 24.99
C PHE A 227 -5.43 -11.47 24.77
N PHE A 228 -5.56 -11.90 23.51
CA PHE A 228 -6.20 -13.18 23.18
C PHE A 228 -5.26 -14.21 22.57
N TYR A 229 -4.13 -13.77 22.00
CA TYR A 229 -3.16 -14.68 21.41
C TYR A 229 -2.22 -15.25 22.48
N LYS A 230 -2.16 -16.58 22.58
CA LYS A 230 -1.14 -17.30 23.35
C LYS A 230 -0.15 -17.91 22.35
N PRO A 231 1.14 -17.53 22.40
CA PRO A 231 2.13 -18.08 21.47
C PRO A 231 2.31 -19.57 21.70
N GLY A 232 2.49 -20.33 20.61
CA GLY A 232 2.81 -21.75 20.69
C GLY A 232 4.24 -21.99 21.21
N PRO A 233 4.58 -23.21 21.69
CA PRO A 233 5.91 -23.52 22.23
C PRO A 233 7.05 -23.29 21.21
N GLU A 234 6.83 -23.56 19.93
CA GLU A 234 7.80 -23.37 18.84
C GLU A 234 8.03 -21.87 18.50
N GLU A 235 7.01 -21.03 18.73
CA GLU A 235 7.07 -19.58 18.48
C GLU A 235 7.78 -18.84 19.63
N LEU A 236 7.68 -19.38 20.85
CA LEU A 236 8.41 -18.88 22.04
C LEU A 236 9.93 -19.07 21.90
N GLU A 237 10.39 -20.18 21.32
CA GLU A 237 11.83 -20.38 21.06
C GLU A 237 12.37 -19.37 20.02
N LEU A 238 11.60 -19.08 18.97
CA LEU A 238 11.97 -18.07 17.96
C LEU A 238 11.97 -16.64 18.53
N GLN A 239 11.05 -16.31 19.43
CA GLN A 239 11.03 -15.02 20.13
C GLN A 239 12.21 -14.84 21.08
N ASN A 240 12.66 -15.90 21.76
CA ASN A 240 13.80 -15.84 22.67
C ASN A 240 15.18 -15.78 21.96
N LEU A 241 15.21 -16.05 20.65
CA LEU A 241 16.43 -16.02 19.82
C LEU A 241 16.59 -14.71 19.01
N ALA A 242 15.55 -13.87 18.96
CA ALA A 242 15.52 -12.59 18.22
C ALA A 242 15.90 -11.41 19.12
#